data_AF-A0A849Q2A1-F1
#
_entry.id   AF-A0A849Q2A1-F1
#
_cell.length_a   1.000
_cell.length_b   1.000
_cell.length_c   1.000
_cell.angle_alpha   90.00
_cell.angle_beta   90.00
_cell.angle_gamma   90.00
#
_symmetry.space_group_name_H-M   'P 1'
#
loop_
_entity.id
_entity.type
_entity.pdbx_description
1 polymer ?
#
loop_
_entity_poly.entity_id
_entity_poly.type
_entity_poly.pdbx_seq_one_letter_code
_entity_poly.pdbx_strand_id
1 'polypeptide(L)' 'MGNIRQTHIKNISFRLVENYGDIFTTDFDTNKLLVSQYTTIEGKVIRNRVAGYVTRKIRNPKLI' A
#
# COMPACT_ATOMS: atom_id res chain seq x y z
N MET A 1 1.10 14.51 -19.20
CA MET A 1 0.39 14.58 -17.90
C MET A 1 0.84 13.41 -17.04
N GLY A 2 1.48 13.65 -15.90
CA GLY A 2 2.09 12.59 -15.07
C GLY A 2 1.06 11.84 -14.22
N ASN A 3 1.18 10.51 -14.13
CA ASN A 3 0.34 9.67 -13.28
C ASN A 3 0.76 9.78 -11.80
N ILE A 4 0.31 10.85 -11.14
CA ILE A 4 0.55 11.06 -9.71
C ILE A 4 -0.56 10.37 -8.92
N ARG A 5 -0.17 9.51 -7.98
CA ARG A 5 -1.12 8.88 -7.04
C ARG A 5 -1.68 9.95 -6.09
N GLN A 6 -2.99 9.92 -5.89
CA GLN A 6 -3.70 10.78 -4.95
C GLN A 6 -3.13 10.64 -3.53
N THR A 7 -3.13 11.74 -2.78
CA THR A 7 -2.59 11.82 -1.41
C THR A 7 -3.23 10.80 -0.46
N HIS A 8 -4.54 10.55 -0.61
CA HIS A 8 -5.25 9.58 0.24
C HIS A 8 -4.66 8.17 0.15
N ILE A 9 -4.29 7.72 -1.05
CA ILE A 9 -3.67 6.41 -1.28
C ILE A 9 -2.31 6.34 -0.57
N LYS A 10 -1.52 7.41 -0.66
CA LYS A 10 -0.22 7.49 0.01
C LYS A 10 -0.37 7.44 1.52
N ASN A 11 -1.31 8.21 2.07
CA ASN A 11 -1.56 8.28 3.52
C ASN A 11 -2.00 6.93 4.09
N ILE A 12 -2.93 6.23 3.42
CA ILE A 12 -3.36 4.88 3.86
C ILE A 12 -2.19 3.91 3.81
N SER A 13 -1.41 3.93 2.72
CA SER A 13 -0.26 3.04 2.56
C SER A 13 0.80 3.30 3.65
N PHE A 14 1.04 4.57 3.98
CA PHE A 14 1.98 4.96 5.02
C PHE A 14 1.51 4.46 6.40
N ARG A 15 0.25 4.74 6.76
CA ARG A 15 -0.34 4.25 8.01
C ARG A 15 -0.29 2.72 8.13
N LEU A 16 -0.57 1.99 7.05
CA LEU A 16 -0.48 0.53 7.05
C LEU A 16 0.95 0.07 7.34
N VAL A 17 1.94 0.66 6.69
CA VAL A 17 3.36 0.31 6.90
C VAL A 17 3.85 0.75 8.28
N GLU A 18 3.36 1.85 8.84
CA GLU A 18 3.73 2.27 10.20
C GLU A 18 3.15 1.34 11.28
N ASN A 19 1.91 0.88 11.11
CA ASN A 19 1.24 0.06 12.12
C ASN A 19 1.56 -1.45 11.96
N TYR A 20 1.81 -1.89 10.73
CA TYR A 20 1.94 -3.30 10.37
C TYR A 20 3.12 -3.55 9.42
N GLY A 21 4.19 -2.76 9.51
CA GLY A 21 5.32 -2.81 8.57
C GLY A 21 6.00 -4.18 8.50
N ASP A 22 6.09 -4.90 9.62
CA ASP A 22 6.80 -6.17 9.75
C ASP A 22 6.13 -7.34 9.01
N ILE A 23 4.82 -7.26 8.78
CA ILE A 23 4.06 -8.35 8.11
C ILE A 23 4.01 -8.19 6.59
N PHE A 24 4.25 -6.99 6.07
CA PHE A 24 4.21 -6.76 4.64
C PHE A 24 5.51 -7.22 3.98
N THR A 25 5.40 -7.74 2.76
CA THR A 25 6.53 -8.31 2.03
C THR A 25 6.81 -7.54 0.73
N THR A 26 7.73 -8.04 -0.09
CA THR A 26 7.96 -7.52 -1.44
C THR A 26 7.05 -8.12 -2.50
N ASP A 27 6.16 -9.05 -2.12
CA ASP A 27 5.21 -9.69 -3.02
C ASP A 27 3.87 -8.95 -3.07
N PHE A 28 3.34 -8.76 -4.28
CA PHE A 28 2.13 -7.97 -4.48
C PHE A 28 0.85 -8.71 -4.08
N ASP A 29 0.79 -10.03 -4.30
CA ASP A 29 -0.44 -10.79 -4.09
C ASP A 29 -0.71 -10.96 -2.60
N THR A 30 0.32 -11.31 -1.83
CA THR A 30 0.29 -11.32 -0.36
C THR A 30 -0.07 -9.96 0.21
N ASN A 31 0.60 -8.88 -0.22
CA ASN A 31 0.29 -7.54 0.26
C ASN A 31 -1.16 -7.12 -0.06
N LYS A 32 -1.71 -7.51 -1.21
CA LYS A 32 -3.10 -7.23 -1.58
C LYS A 32 -4.09 -7.91 -0.63
N LEU A 33 -3.81 -9.15 -0.21
CA LEU A 33 -4.61 -9.87 0.79
C LEU A 33 -4.52 -9.19 2.15
N LEU A 34 -3.31 -8.86 2.61
CA LEU A 34 -3.09 -8.17 3.88
C LEU A 34 -3.79 -6.81 3.91
N VAL A 35 -3.64 -5.99 2.86
CA VAL A 35 -4.35 -4.70 2.75
C VAL A 35 -5.87 -4.90 2.86
N SER A 36 -6.41 -5.98 2.29
CA SER A 36 -7.85 -6.28 2.39
C SER A 36 -8.28 -6.74 3.79
N GLN A 37 -7.37 -7.29 4.60
CA GLN A 37 -7.65 -7.73 5.97
C GLN A 37 -7.52 -6.58 6.97
N TYR A 38 -6.50 -5.74 6.84
CA TYR A 38 -6.23 -4.63 7.75
C TYR A 38 -6.95 -3.33 7.38
N THR A 39 -7.80 -3.35 6.36
CA THR A 39 -8.45 -2.14 5.86
C THR A 39 -9.82 -2.42 5.25
N THR A 40 -10.74 -1.49 5.43
CA THR A 40 -12.13 -1.57 4.96
C THR A 40 -12.31 -0.97 3.55
N ILE A 41 -11.29 -1.05 2.68
CA ILE A 41 -11.37 -0.49 1.32
C ILE A 41 -12.24 -1.40 0.45
N GLU A 42 -13.40 -0.90 0.06
CA GLU A 42 -14.34 -1.62 -0.82
C GLU A 42 -13.89 -1.58 -2.30
N GLY A 43 -13.14 -0.54 -2.70
CA GLY A 43 -12.75 -0.34 -4.09
C GLY A 43 -11.54 -1.18 -4.53
N LYS A 44 -11.73 -2.12 -5.47
CA LYS A 44 -10.66 -2.93 -6.09
C LYS A 44 -9.48 -2.08 -6.59
N VAL A 45 -9.75 -0.96 -7.26
CA VAL A 45 -8.72 -0.07 -7.82
C VAL A 45 -7.89 0.58 -6.71
N ILE A 46 -8.55 1.04 -5.65
CA ILE A 46 -7.88 1.71 -4.53
C ILE A 46 -7.02 0.70 -3.77
N ARG A 47 -7.58 -0.48 -3.45
CA ARG A 47 -6.84 -1.58 -2.80
C ARG A 47 -5.58 -1.94 -3.58
N ASN A 48 -5.68 -2.15 -4.88
CA ASN A 48 -4.53 -2.50 -5.72
C ASN A 48 -3.48 -1.38 -5.76
N ARG A 49 -3.91 -0.11 -5.77
CA ARG A 49 -2.99 1.04 -5.74
C ARG A 49 -2.27 1.17 -4.39
N VAL A 50 -2.96 0.91 -3.28
CA VAL A 50 -2.39 0.88 -1.92
C VAL A 50 -1.39 -0.26 -1.80
N ALA A 51 -1.78 -1.50 -2.13
CA ALA A 51 -0.89 -2.66 -2.09
C ALA A 51 0.39 -2.46 -2.92
N GLY A 52 0.25 -1.86 -4.12
CA GLY A 52 1.40 -1.52 -4.96
C GLY A 52 2.31 -0.46 -4.34
N TYR A 53 1.75 0.52 -3.62
CA TYR A 53 2.55 1.56 -2.96
C TYR A 53 3.25 1.02 -1.70
N VAL A 54 2.58 0.17 -0.92
CA VAL A 54 3.16 -0.55 0.21
C VAL A 54 4.34 -1.40 -0.25
N THR A 55 4.17 -2.21 -1.29
CA THR A 55 5.23 -3.03 -1.89
C THR A 55 6.43 -2.17 -2.33
N ARG A 56 6.16 -1.02 -2.95
CA ARG A 56 7.21 -0.07 -3.36
C ARG A 56 7.95 0.54 -2.18
N LYS A 57 7.25 0.83 -1.07
CA LYS A 57 7.83 1.40 0.15
C LYS A 57 8.73 0.40 0.87
N ILE A 58 8.32 -0.87 0.92
CA ILE A 58 9.12 -1.96 1.52
C ILE A 58 10.38 -2.22 0.69
N ARG A 59 10.25 -2.26 -0.64
CA ARG A 59 11.40 -2.41 -1.54
C ARG A 59 12.37 -1.24 -1.42
N ASN A 60 11.84 -0.01 -1.27
CA ASN A 60 12.61 1.22 -1.25
C ASN A 60 12.15 2.14 -0.10
N PRO A 61 12.68 1.97 1.12
CA PRO A 61 12.23 2.72 2.31
C PRO A 61 12.44 4.24 2.20
N LYS A 62 13.38 4.68 1.35
CA LYS A 62 13.71 6.10 1.11
C LYS A 62 12.68 6.87 0.26
N LEU A 63 11.67 6.22 -0.32
CA LEU A 63 10.68 6.90 -1.17
C LEU A 63 9.53 7.50 -0.34
N ILE A 64 9.36 8.81 -0.43
CA ILE A 64 8.25 9.60 0.15
C ILE A 64 7.54 10.30 -1.00
#